data_AF-A0A2P6W6K1-F1
#
_entry.id   AF-A0A2P6W6K1-F1
#
_cell.length_a   1.000
_cell.length_b   1.000
_cell.length_c   1.000
_cell.angle_alpha   90.00
_cell.angle_beta   90.00
_cell.angle_gamma   90.00
#
_symmetry.space_group_name_H-M   'P 1'
#
loop_
_entity.id
_entity.type
_entity.pdbx_description
1 polymer ?
#
loop_
_entity_poly.entity_id
_entity_poly.type
_entity_poly.pdbx_seq_one_letter_code
_entity_poly.pdbx_strand_id
1 'polypeptide(L)'
;MGIEPLEIGLDLDVAYSAGDLFRSEDLDIDTEEYKEDIESAAAAAFNLAVNAGVVNETSAPALLREAVRNAKTLAISEGLPEEETIEEAISYAASGAEAVDSEVDLESVDLDEEEEE
;
A
#
# COMPACT_ATOMS: atom_id res chain seq x y z
N MET A 1 47.63 21.65 -15.90
CA MET A 1 47.13 21.84 -14.53
C MET A 1 46.93 20.45 -13.97
N GLY A 2 47.98 19.89 -13.37
CA GLY A 2 48.03 18.49 -12.96
C GLY A 2 48.90 18.40 -11.72
N ILE A 3 48.25 18.39 -10.57
CA ILE A 3 48.83 18.03 -9.28
C ILE A 3 47.77 17.13 -8.63
N GLU A 4 48.05 15.84 -8.56
CA GLU A 4 47.28 14.90 -7.75
C GLU A 4 47.79 15.04 -6.30
N PRO A 5 46.94 15.41 -5.34
CA PRO A 5 47.37 15.49 -3.94
C PRO A 5 47.77 14.11 -3.43
N LEU A 6 48.90 14.05 -2.71
CA LEU A 6 49.27 12.87 -1.94
C LEU A 6 48.39 12.84 -0.69
N GLU A 7 47.49 11.85 -0.60
CA GLU A 7 46.75 11.57 0.62
C GLU A 7 47.69 10.86 1.61
N ILE A 8 47.92 11.50 2.77
CA ILE A 8 48.66 10.91 3.89
C ILE A 8 47.64 10.63 5.00
N GLY A 9 47.43 9.36 5.30
CA GLY A 9 46.50 8.88 6.32
C GLY A 9 47.18 8.00 7.38
N LEU A 10 46.40 7.58 8.36
CA LEU A 10 46.76 6.55 9.33
C LEU A 10 45.77 5.40 9.18
N ASP A 11 46.27 4.18 9.03
CA ASP A 11 45.44 2.99 9.05
C ASP A 11 45.16 2.58 10.49
N LEU A 12 43.90 2.26 10.78
CA LEU A 12 43.54 1.69 12.06
C LEU A 12 43.93 0.21 12.07
N ASP A 13 44.69 -0.22 13.09
CA ASP A 13 44.91 -1.66 13.35
C ASP A 13 43.80 -2.20 14.27
N VAL A 14 43.54 -1.48 15.37
CA VAL A 14 42.56 -1.87 16.38
C VAL A 14 42.17 -0.69 17.26
N ALA A 15 40.90 -0.62 17.64
CA ALA A 15 40.41 0.28 18.69
C ALA A 15 39.88 -0.53 19.87
N TYR A 16 40.24 -0.14 21.10
CA TYR A 16 39.69 -0.73 22.31
C TYR A 16 38.86 0.30 23.07
N SER A 17 37.59 -0.02 23.33
CA SER A 17 36.66 0.88 23.99
C SER A 17 35.68 0.09 24.85
N ALA A 18 35.44 0.54 26.09
CA ALA A 18 34.45 -0.03 27.00
C ALA A 18 34.54 -1.56 27.29
N GLY A 19 35.68 -2.20 27.02
CA GLY A 19 35.83 -3.65 27.16
C GLY A 19 35.83 -4.40 25.84
N ASP A 20 35.46 -3.72 24.75
CA ASP A 20 35.34 -4.28 23.41
C ASP A 20 36.50 -3.87 22.52
N LEU A 21 36.83 -4.75 21.57
CA LEU A 21 37.91 -4.59 20.62
C LEU A 21 37.30 -4.52 19.21
N PHE A 22 37.46 -3.38 18.56
CA PHE A 22 36.93 -3.07 17.24
C PHE A 22 38.05 -3.12 16.21
N ARG A 23 37.83 -3.84 15.13
CA ARG A 23 38.64 -3.80 13.91
C ARG A 23 38.17 -2.66 13.03
N SER A 24 38.94 -2.34 12.00
CA SER A 24 38.61 -1.29 11.05
C SER A 24 37.29 -1.55 10.32
N GLU A 25 37.02 -2.81 9.97
CA GLU A 25 35.74 -3.24 9.37
C GLU A 25 34.54 -3.02 10.31
N ASP A 26 34.72 -3.15 11.62
CA ASP A 26 33.63 -2.96 12.60
C ASP A 26 33.27 -1.46 12.76
N LEU A 27 34.17 -0.55 12.36
CA LEU A 27 33.99 0.89 12.46
C LEU A 27 33.73 1.55 11.09
N ASP A 28 33.78 0.76 10.01
CA ASP A 28 33.41 1.19 8.67
C ASP A 28 31.89 1.12 8.51
N ILE A 29 31.20 2.04 9.18
CA ILE A 29 29.74 2.06 9.26
C ILE A 29 29.15 2.75 8.02
N ASP A 30 28.39 2.01 7.23
CA ASP A 30 27.54 2.60 6.18
C ASP A 30 26.31 3.26 6.82
N THR A 31 26.39 4.58 7.01
CA THR A 31 25.31 5.32 7.64
C THR A 31 24.02 5.37 6.81
N GLU A 32 24.11 5.20 5.49
CA GLU A 32 22.91 5.23 4.64
C GLU A 32 22.19 3.88 4.72
N GLU A 33 22.92 2.76 4.66
CA GLU A 33 22.34 1.41 4.88
C GLU A 33 21.62 1.33 6.22
N TYR A 34 22.26 1.79 7.30
CA TYR A 34 21.63 1.80 8.64
C TYR A 34 20.34 2.61 8.69
N LYS A 35 20.28 3.71 7.95
CA LYS A 35 19.07 4.55 7.89
C LYS A 35 17.97 3.86 7.10
N GLU A 36 18.30 3.27 5.95
CA GLU A 36 17.37 2.49 5.12
C GLU A 36 16.77 1.32 5.91
N ASP A 37 17.58 0.64 6.71
CA ASP A 37 17.14 -0.46 7.59
C ASP A 37 16.13 0.01 8.64
N ILE A 38 16.38 1.16 9.28
CA ILE A 38 15.47 1.73 10.28
C ILE A 38 14.14 2.13 9.63
N GLU A 39 14.19 2.78 8.47
CA GLU A 39 12.99 3.17 7.72
C GLU A 39 12.17 1.93 7.31
N SER A 40 12.85 0.90 6.82
CA SER A 40 12.23 -0.38 6.43
C SER A 40 11.59 -1.09 7.62
N ALA A 41 12.28 -1.13 8.76
CA ALA A 41 11.77 -1.72 9.99
C ALA A 41 10.53 -0.96 10.52
N ALA A 42 10.54 0.38 10.47
CA ALA A 42 9.40 1.19 10.87
C ALA A 42 8.18 0.95 9.97
N ALA A 43 8.40 0.88 8.64
CA ALA A 43 7.33 0.56 7.68
C ALA A 43 6.77 -0.85 7.91
N ALA A 44 7.63 -1.84 8.15
CA ALA A 44 7.22 -3.21 8.45
C ALA A 44 6.38 -3.28 9.73
N ALA A 45 6.81 -2.60 10.80
CA ALA A 45 6.09 -2.55 12.07
C ALA A 45 4.71 -1.87 11.92
N PHE A 46 4.65 -0.76 11.18
CA PHE A 46 3.39 -0.09 10.89
C PHE A 46 2.42 -0.98 10.10
N ASN A 47 2.91 -1.61 9.04
CA ASN A 47 2.12 -2.54 8.23
C ASN A 47 1.62 -3.72 9.06
N LEU A 48 2.47 -4.29 9.93
CA LEU A 48 2.06 -5.34 10.85
C LEU A 48 0.95 -4.87 11.79
N ALA A 49 1.11 -3.68 12.39
CA ALA A 49 0.11 -3.14 13.31
C ALA A 49 -1.25 -2.92 12.64
N VAL A 50 -1.29 -2.34 11.44
CA VAL A 50 -2.53 -2.13 10.68
C VAL A 50 -3.16 -3.47 10.30
N ASN A 51 -2.41 -4.37 9.66
CA ASN A 51 -2.97 -5.66 9.21
C ASN A 51 -3.40 -6.58 10.36
N ALA A 52 -2.76 -6.47 11.53
CA ALA A 52 -3.14 -7.21 12.73
C ALA A 52 -4.27 -6.54 13.53
N GLY A 53 -4.76 -5.36 13.12
CA GLY A 53 -5.81 -4.62 13.84
C GLY A 53 -5.35 -4.04 15.18
N VAL A 54 -4.05 -3.82 15.37
CA VAL A 54 -3.50 -3.25 16.60
C VAL A 54 -3.72 -1.74 16.59
N VAL A 55 -4.56 -1.25 17.50
CA VAL A 55 -4.92 0.17 17.61
C VAL A 55 -3.95 0.90 18.54
N ASN A 56 -3.26 1.91 17.99
CA ASN A 56 -2.46 2.87 18.75
C ASN A 56 -2.47 4.24 18.05
N GLU A 57 -1.78 5.23 18.62
CA GLU A 57 -1.73 6.60 18.08
C GLU A 57 -1.23 6.68 16.63
N THR A 58 -0.34 5.76 16.23
CA THR A 58 0.23 5.72 14.88
C THR A 58 -0.68 4.98 13.89
N SER A 59 -1.24 3.82 14.27
CA SER A 59 -2.01 2.94 13.36
C SER A 59 -3.50 3.30 13.26
N ALA A 60 -4.09 3.91 14.30
CA ALA A 60 -5.53 4.18 14.36
C ALA A 60 -6.07 4.99 13.16
N PRO A 61 -5.40 6.07 12.68
CA PRO A 61 -5.89 6.82 11.53
C PRO A 61 -5.90 6.01 10.23
N ALA A 62 -4.99 5.04 10.06
CA ALA A 62 -4.97 4.18 8.88
C ALA A 62 -6.08 3.12 8.97
N LEU A 63 -6.20 2.47 10.14
CA LEU A 63 -7.26 1.49 10.40
C LEU A 63 -8.67 2.07 10.18
N LEU A 64 -8.93 3.29 10.66
CA LEU A 64 -10.22 3.95 10.46
C LEU A 64 -10.50 4.25 8.98
N ARG A 65 -9.50 4.75 8.24
CA ARG A 65 -9.65 5.00 6.80
C ARG A 65 -9.92 3.72 6.02
N GLU A 66 -9.21 2.64 6.36
CA GLU A 66 -9.42 1.32 5.76
C GLU A 66 -10.82 0.80 6.06
N ALA A 67 -11.27 0.87 7.31
CA ALA A 67 -12.61 0.44 7.70
C ALA A 67 -13.72 1.19 6.95
N VAL A 68 -13.62 2.53 6.86
CA VAL A 68 -14.57 3.34 6.10
C VAL A 68 -14.57 2.96 4.62
N ARG A 69 -13.38 2.79 4.01
CA ARG A 69 -13.27 2.39 2.61
C ARG A 69 -13.92 1.03 2.37
N ASN A 70 -13.63 0.04 3.21
CA ASN A 70 -14.18 -1.31 3.10
C ASN A 70 -15.71 -1.30 3.27
N ALA A 71 -16.23 -0.52 4.22
CA ALA A 71 -17.68 -0.37 4.42
C ALA A 71 -18.36 0.26 3.19
N LYS A 72 -17.77 1.32 2.62
CA LYS A 72 -18.30 1.94 1.40
C LYS A 72 -18.26 1.00 0.21
N THR A 73 -17.17 0.28 0.01
CA THR A 73 -17.05 -0.72 -1.07
C THR A 73 -18.14 -1.79 -0.93
N LEU A 74 -18.36 -2.31 0.28
CA LEU A 74 -19.42 -3.29 0.53
C LEU A 74 -20.81 -2.71 0.27
N ALA A 75 -21.09 -1.49 0.73
CA ALA A 75 -22.37 -0.83 0.50
C ALA A 75 -22.67 -0.65 -1.00
N ILE A 76 -21.67 -0.21 -1.77
CA ILE A 76 -21.78 -0.04 -3.23
C ILE A 76 -22.01 -1.38 -3.92
N SER A 77 -21.23 -2.41 -3.60
CA SER A 77 -21.33 -3.71 -4.27
C SER A 77 -22.64 -4.42 -4.00
N GLU A 78 -23.20 -4.27 -2.79
CA GLU A 78 -24.47 -4.86 -2.40
C GLU A 78 -25.69 -3.97 -2.74
N GLY A 79 -25.45 -2.78 -3.31
CA GLY A 79 -26.52 -1.84 -3.66
C GLY A 79 -27.29 -1.30 -2.45
N LEU A 80 -26.64 -1.17 -1.30
CA LEU A 80 -27.26 -0.62 -0.09
C LEU A 80 -27.54 0.89 -0.30
N PRO A 81 -28.78 1.36 -0.08
CA PRO A 81 -29.16 2.73 -0.37
C PRO A 81 -28.78 3.66 0.79
N GLU A 82 -27.50 4.02 0.87
CA GLU A 82 -26.96 4.96 1.85
C GLU A 82 -26.65 6.32 1.19
N GLU A 83 -26.92 7.42 1.90
CA GLU A 83 -26.70 8.79 1.39
C GLU A 83 -25.25 9.00 0.91
N GLU A 84 -24.28 8.41 1.61
CA GLU A 84 -22.86 8.58 1.32
C GLU A 84 -22.33 7.76 0.12
N THR A 85 -23.11 6.83 -0.43
CA THR A 85 -22.67 5.91 -1.50
C THR A 85 -23.69 5.72 -2.62
N ILE A 86 -24.86 6.36 -2.55
CA ILE A 86 -25.95 6.14 -3.49
C ILE A 86 -25.57 6.52 -4.93
N GLU A 87 -24.80 7.60 -5.11
CA GLU A 87 -24.35 8.04 -6.43
C GLU A 87 -23.38 7.02 -7.05
N GLU A 88 -22.39 6.56 -6.28
CA GLU A 88 -21.45 5.54 -6.74
C GLU A 88 -22.12 4.18 -6.97
N ALA A 89 -23.11 3.81 -6.15
CA ALA A 89 -23.88 2.58 -6.33
C ALA A 89 -24.68 2.57 -7.64
N ILE A 90 -25.33 3.69 -7.98
CA ILE A 90 -26.04 3.84 -9.26
C ILE A 90 -25.05 3.76 -10.43
N SER A 91 -23.91 4.44 -10.33
CA SER A 91 -22.89 4.39 -11.38
C SER A 91 -22.33 2.97 -11.56
N TYR A 92 -22.09 2.25 -10.46
CA TYR A 92 -21.63 0.86 -10.48
C TYR A 92 -22.66 -0.05 -11.18
N ALA A 93 -23.94 0.05 -10.80
CA ALA A 93 -25.02 -0.71 -11.43
C ALA A 93 -25.17 -0.39 -12.93
N ALA A 94 -25.09 0.89 -13.32
CA ALA A 94 -25.16 1.31 -14.71
C ALA A 94 -24.05 0.69 -15.55
N SER A 95 -22.80 0.71 -15.06
CA SER A 95 -21.68 0.06 -15.75
C SER A 95 -21.87 -1.46 -15.90
N GLY A 96 -22.48 -2.11 -14.91
CA GLY A 96 -22.82 -3.53 -14.99
C GLY A 96 -23.89 -3.81 -16.04
N ALA A 97 -24.91 -2.97 -16.14
CA ALA A 97 -25.96 -3.08 -17.15
C ALA A 97 -25.40 -2.91 -18.57
N GLU A 98 -24.55 -1.90 -18.79
CA GLU A 98 -23.87 -1.67 -20.08
C GLU A 98 -22.98 -2.86 -20.48
N ALA A 99 -22.26 -3.44 -19.51
CA ALA A 99 -21.43 -4.61 -19.77
C ALA A 99 -22.28 -5.81 -20.22
N VAL A 100 -23.43 -6.05 -19.59
CA VAL A 100 -24.34 -7.13 -19.99
C VAL A 100 -24.92 -6.85 -21.39
N ASP A 101 -25.41 -5.64 -21.65
CA ASP A 101 -25.95 -5.24 -22.94
C ASP A 101 -24.95 -5.49 -24.09
N SER A 102 -23.66 -5.20 -23.87
CA SER A 102 -22.62 -5.38 -24.87
C SER A 102 -22.33 -6.85 -25.26
N GLU A 103 -22.67 -7.80 -24.38
CA GLU A 103 -22.44 -9.23 -24.61
C GLU A 103 -23.69 -9.96 -25.12
N VAL A 104 -24.84 -9.29 -25.16
CA VAL A 104 -26.12 -9.89 -25.60
C VAL A 104 -26.35 -9.62 -27.08
N ASP A 105 -26.45 -10.69 -27.87
CA ASP A 105 -26.90 -10.62 -29.26
C ASP A 105 -28.43 -10.64 -29.34
N LEU A 106 -29.03 -9.45 -29.21
CA LEU A 106 -30.48 -9.23 -29.27
C LEU A 106 -31.09 -9.61 -30.63
N GLU A 107 -30.28 -9.71 -31.69
CA GLU A 107 -30.75 -10.01 -33.05
C GLU A 107 -31.00 -11.51 -33.27
N SER A 108 -30.43 -12.35 -32.42
CA SER A 108 -30.60 -13.80 -32.42
C SER A 108 -31.82 -14.31 -31.64
N VAL A 109 -32.53 -13.41 -30.95
CA VAL A 109 -33.67 -13.76 -30.08
C VAL A 109 -34.96 -13.59 -30.86
N ASP A 110 -35.58 -14.70 -31.26
CA ASP A 110 -36.98 -14.75 -31.71
C ASP A 110 -37.88 -14.43 -30.50
N LEU A 111 -38.22 -13.15 -30.33
CA LEU A 111 -39.29 -12.75 -29.42
C LEU A 111 -40.59 -13.20 -30.07
N ASP A 112 -41.18 -14.29 -29.57
CA ASP A 112 -42.57 -14.62 -29.86
C ASP A 112 -43.40 -13.39 -29.45
N GLU A 113 -43.81 -12.58 -30.43
CA GLU A 113 -44.75 -11.50 -30.20
C GLU A 113 -46.02 -12.16 -29.65
N GLU A 114 -46.29 -12.00 -28.35
CA GLU A 114 -47.59 -12.38 -27.80
C GLU A 114 -48.64 -11.60 -28.59
N GLU A 115 -49.37 -12.29 -29.47
CA GLU A 115 -50.52 -11.75 -30.18
C GLU A 115 -51.50 -11.21 -29.12
N GLU A 116 -51.59 -9.88 -28.99
CA GLU A 116 -52.64 -9.23 -28.21
C GLU A 116 -54.01 -9.59 -28.84
N GLU A 117 -54.80 -10.45 -28.17
CA GLU A 117 -56.22 -10.71 -28.45
C GLU A 117 -57.14 -9.54 -28.03
#